data_AF-A0A178K9Z1-F1
#
_entry.id   AF-A0A178K9Z1-F1
#
_cell.length_a   1.000
_cell.length_b   1.000
_cell.length_c   1.000
_cell.angle_alpha   90.00
_cell.angle_beta   90.00
_cell.angle_gamma   90.00
#
_symmetry.space_group_name_H-M   'P 1'
#
loop_
_entity.id
_entity.type
_entity.pdbx_description
1 polymer ?
#
loop_
_entity_poly.entity_id
_entity_poly.type
_entity_poly.pdbx_seq_one_letter_code
_entity_poly.pdbx_strand_id
1 'polypeptide(L)'
;MRSTLDRIRHTIGFEVIALFLITFVVSHLVGLDPKRMGIMGLGFSILATLWNYAYNLMFDKAMLKRFGTTVKTTKIRILHAIIFELVLVVITLPIMAWWLNMTLLDALILDLGMVVFFLFYAYGYNLAYDKLFPLAPENSVATTANNECRSQ
;
A
#
# COMPACT_ATOMS: atom_id res chain seq x y z
N MET A 1 23.98 7.59 3.65
CA MET A 1 23.06 6.63 3.00
C MET A 1 22.57 5.63 4.04
N ARG A 2 21.25 5.45 4.23
CA ARG A 2 20.69 4.39 5.12
C ARG A 2 21.31 3.05 4.75
N SER A 3 21.85 2.33 5.74
CA SER A 3 22.41 1.00 5.51
C SER A 3 21.32 0.03 5.04
N THR A 4 21.67 -0.96 4.22
CA THR A 4 20.73 -1.99 3.76
C THR A 4 20.11 -2.75 4.94
N LEU A 5 20.87 -2.91 6.03
CA LEU A 5 20.41 -3.56 7.26
C LEU A 5 19.33 -2.74 7.99
N ASP A 6 19.43 -1.41 8.01
CA ASP A 6 18.39 -0.57 8.63
C ASP A 6 17.08 -0.59 7.85
N ARG A 7 17.15 -0.76 6.53
CA ARG A 7 15.95 -0.91 5.69
C ARG A 7 15.25 -2.24 5.96
N ILE A 8 16.03 -3.32 6.07
CA ILE A 8 15.50 -4.66 6.38
C ILE A 8 14.85 -4.67 7.76
N ARG A 9 15.49 -4.09 8.78
CA ARG A 9 14.93 -3.99 10.15
C ARG A 9 13.62 -3.19 10.18
N HIS A 10 13.58 -2.05 9.48
CA HIS A 10 12.36 -1.24 9.35
C HIS A 10 11.22 -2.03 8.73
N THR A 11 11.44 -2.64 7.58
CA THR A 11 10.39 -3.36 6.85
C THR A 11 9.89 -4.58 7.62
N ILE A 12 10.79 -5.36 8.22
CA ILE A 12 10.39 -6.54 9.01
C ILE A 12 9.63 -6.11 10.26
N GLY A 13 10.11 -5.09 10.98
CA GLY A 13 9.43 -4.58 12.17
C GLY A 13 8.04 -4.02 11.85
N PHE A 14 7.92 -3.28 10.75
CA PHE A 14 6.66 -2.77 10.24
C PHE A 14 5.68 -3.90 9.96
N GLU A 15 6.12 -4.93 9.25
CA GLU A 15 5.26 -6.04 8.85
C GLU A 15 4.79 -6.87 10.06
N VAL A 16 5.70 -7.21 10.98
CA VAL A 16 5.37 -8.04 12.14
C VAL A 16 4.38 -7.34 13.08
N ILE A 17 4.59 -6.05 13.35
CA ILE A 17 3.68 -5.28 14.23
C ILE A 17 2.33 -5.08 13.52
N ALA A 18 2.33 -4.82 12.22
CA ALA A 18 1.09 -4.73 11.44
C ALA A 18 0.29 -6.03 11.50
N LEU A 19 0.94 -7.18 11.24
CA LEU A 19 0.31 -8.50 11.27
C LEU A 19 -0.25 -8.84 12.66
N PHE A 20 0.46 -8.47 13.74
CA PHE A 20 -0.04 -8.67 15.08
C PHE A 20 -1.28 -7.82 15.37
N LEU A 21 -1.20 -6.51 15.08
CA LEU A 21 -2.31 -5.58 15.31
C LEU A 21 -3.54 -5.95 14.50
N ILE A 22 -3.36 -6.32 13.23
CA ILE A 22 -4.49 -6.65 12.36
C ILE A 22 -5.15 -7.95 12.75
N THR A 23 -4.36 -8.97 13.11
CA THR A 23 -4.90 -10.24 13.60
C THR A 23 -5.68 -10.02 14.89
N PHE A 24 -5.16 -9.17 15.78
CA PHE A 24 -5.84 -8.81 17.02
C PHE A 24 -7.15 -8.04 16.75
N VAL A 25 -7.08 -6.96 15.99
CA VAL A 25 -8.23 -6.11 15.64
C VAL A 25 -9.32 -6.94 14.98
N VAL A 26 -8.97 -7.77 13.99
CA VAL A 26 -9.98 -8.51 13.25
C VAL A 26 -10.56 -9.66 14.06
N SER A 27 -9.74 -10.36 14.85
CA SER A 27 -10.21 -11.42 15.75
C SER A 27 -11.13 -10.87 16.84
N HIS A 28 -10.79 -9.72 17.44
CA HIS A 28 -11.51 -9.19 18.60
C HIS A 28 -12.69 -8.28 18.24
N LEU A 29 -12.58 -7.47 17.18
CA LEU A 29 -13.65 -6.54 16.78
C LEU A 29 -14.62 -7.16 15.79
N VAL A 30 -14.14 -7.99 14.85
CA VAL A 30 -14.97 -8.53 13.77
C VAL A 30 -15.29 -10.02 13.97
N GLY A 31 -14.52 -10.73 14.80
CA GLY A 31 -14.75 -12.15 15.07
C GLY A 31 -14.52 -13.07 13.88
N LEU A 32 -13.80 -12.59 12.84
CA LEU A 32 -13.57 -13.34 11.61
C LEU A 32 -12.34 -14.24 11.74
N ASP A 33 -12.44 -15.45 11.18
CA ASP A 33 -11.32 -16.39 11.12
C ASP A 33 -10.18 -15.82 10.24
N PRO A 34 -8.98 -15.59 10.81
CA PRO A 34 -7.79 -15.13 10.07
C PRO A 34 -7.48 -15.97 8.83
N LYS A 35 -7.72 -17.28 8.89
CA LYS A 35 -7.46 -18.19 7.77
C LYS A 35 -8.36 -17.91 6.57
N ARG A 36 -9.66 -17.62 6.82
CA ARG A 36 -10.64 -17.33 5.76
C ARG A 36 -10.31 -16.04 5.04
N MET A 37 -9.86 -15.03 5.78
CA MET A 37 -9.42 -13.76 5.20
C MET A 37 -8.10 -13.89 4.46
N GLY A 38 -7.14 -14.68 4.97
CA GLY A 38 -5.89 -14.94 4.26
C GLY A 38 -6.12 -15.59 2.89
N ILE A 39 -7.01 -16.59 2.82
CA ILE A 39 -7.39 -17.23 1.56
C ILE A 39 -8.10 -16.23 0.62
N MET A 40 -9.00 -15.42 1.17
CA MET A 40 -9.72 -14.40 0.41
C MET A 40 -8.77 -13.33 -0.16
N GLY A 41 -7.83 -12.83 0.65
CA GLY A 41 -6.81 -11.88 0.24
C GLY A 41 -5.90 -12.42 -0.85
N LEU A 42 -5.53 -13.71 -0.77
CA LEU A 42 -4.80 -14.38 -1.85
C LEU A 42 -5.63 -14.42 -3.15
N GLY A 43 -6.92 -14.80 -3.05
CA GLY A 43 -7.85 -14.80 -4.17
C GLY A 43 -8.00 -13.41 -4.80
N PHE A 44 -8.08 -12.36 -3.97
CA PHE A 44 -8.17 -10.97 -4.42
C PHE A 44 -6.88 -10.50 -5.08
N SER A 45 -5.72 -10.90 -4.59
CA SER A 45 -4.43 -10.61 -5.24
C SER A 45 -4.36 -11.20 -6.65
N ILE A 46 -4.79 -12.46 -6.82
CA ILE A 46 -4.86 -13.11 -8.13
C ILE A 46 -5.88 -12.42 -9.03
N LEU A 47 -7.09 -12.17 -8.52
CA LEU A 47 -8.15 -11.49 -9.27
C LEU A 47 -7.70 -10.09 -9.70
N ALA A 48 -7.12 -9.30 -8.80
CA ALA A 48 -6.61 -7.97 -9.09
C ALA A 48 -5.49 -8.00 -10.13
N THR A 49 -4.59 -8.99 -10.07
CA THR A 49 -3.52 -9.16 -11.06
C THR A 49 -4.08 -9.50 -12.44
N LEU A 50 -5.04 -10.43 -12.51
CA LEU A 50 -5.72 -10.78 -13.76
C LEU A 50 -6.49 -9.58 -14.33
N TRP A 51 -7.21 -8.86 -13.48
CA TRP A 51 -7.96 -7.67 -13.86
C TRP A 51 -7.03 -6.54 -14.32
N ASN A 52 -5.91 -6.32 -13.66
CA ASN A 52 -4.88 -5.36 -14.06
C ASN A 52 -4.39 -5.65 -15.48
N TYR A 53 -4.06 -6.90 -15.78
CA TYR A 53 -3.65 -7.30 -17.13
C TYR A 53 -4.77 -7.09 -18.16
N ALA A 54 -5.97 -7.58 -17.88
CA ALA A 54 -7.12 -7.48 -18.79
C ALA A 54 -7.49 -6.01 -19.06
N TYR A 55 -7.54 -5.18 -18.02
CA TYR A 55 -7.88 -3.77 -18.12
C TYR A 55 -6.83 -2.97 -18.88
N ASN A 56 -5.54 -3.21 -18.64
CA ASN A 56 -4.46 -2.60 -19.43
C ASN A 56 -4.60 -2.94 -20.91
N LEU A 57 -4.89 -4.19 -21.25
CA LEU A 57 -5.05 -4.63 -22.65
C LEU A 57 -6.30 -4.04 -23.31
N MET A 58 -7.44 -3.97 -22.60
CA MET A 58 -8.65 -3.31 -23.09
C MET A 58 -8.42 -1.82 -23.32
N PHE A 59 -7.74 -1.16 -22.38
CA PHE A 59 -7.48 0.27 -22.44
C PHE A 59 -6.50 0.63 -23.56
N ASP A 60 -5.44 -0.15 -23.73
CA ASP A 60 -4.47 0.07 -24.81
C ASP A 60 -5.12 -0.13 -26.19
N LYS A 61 -6.00 -1.14 -26.35
CA LYS A 61 -6.82 -1.30 -27.56
C LYS A 61 -7.79 -0.13 -27.78
N ALA A 62 -8.43 0.36 -26.72
CA ALA A 62 -9.33 1.50 -26.80
C ALA A 62 -8.60 2.79 -27.19
N MET A 63 -7.40 3.02 -26.64
CA MET A 63 -6.53 4.15 -26.99
C MET A 63 -6.06 4.08 -28.44
N LEU A 64 -5.60 2.90 -28.91
CA LEU A 64 -5.18 2.71 -30.30
C LEU A 64 -6.33 2.99 -31.28
N LYS A 65 -7.53 2.48 -30.97
CA LYS A 65 -8.71 2.63 -31.83
C LYS A 65 -9.29 4.05 -31.83
N ARG A 66 -9.19 4.77 -30.71
CA ARG A 66 -9.87 6.06 -30.54
C ARG A 66 -8.96 7.28 -30.77
N PHE A 67 -7.67 7.15 -30.50
CA PHE A 67 -6.73 8.29 -30.60
C PHE A 67 -5.54 8.04 -31.52
N GLY A 68 -5.33 6.81 -32.02
CA GLY A 68 -4.22 6.49 -32.93
C GLY A 68 -2.81 6.69 -32.33
N THR A 69 -2.73 7.01 -31.04
CA THR A 69 -1.47 7.20 -30.32
C THR A 69 -1.53 6.52 -28.94
N THR A 70 -0.39 6.09 -28.43
CA THR A 70 -0.23 5.52 -27.08
C THR A 70 0.20 6.56 -26.04
N VAL A 71 0.24 7.85 -26.41
CA VAL A 71 0.74 8.93 -25.53
C VAL A 71 -0.33 9.28 -24.49
N LYS A 72 -0.21 8.70 -23.30
CA LYS A 72 -1.13 8.93 -22.17
C LYS A 72 -0.86 10.28 -21.51
N THR A 73 -1.70 11.28 -21.80
CA THR A 73 -1.75 12.57 -21.06
C THR A 73 -2.09 12.32 -19.58
N THR A 74 -1.60 13.18 -18.67
CA THR A 74 -1.83 13.04 -17.21
C THR A 74 -3.30 12.89 -16.84
N LYS A 75 -4.21 13.64 -17.49
CA LYS A 75 -5.66 13.53 -17.29
C LYS A 75 -6.22 12.14 -17.60
N ILE A 76 -5.72 11.52 -18.67
CA ILE A 76 -6.12 10.17 -19.09
C ILE A 76 -5.65 9.12 -18.08
N ARG A 77 -4.46 9.30 -17.49
CA ARG A 77 -3.94 8.39 -16.45
C ARG A 77 -4.78 8.45 -15.17
N ILE A 78 -5.16 9.65 -14.74
CA ILE A 78 -6.00 9.83 -13.55
C ILE A 78 -7.37 9.17 -13.77
N LEU A 79 -8.02 9.45 -14.89
CA LEU A 79 -9.32 8.85 -15.22
C LEU A 79 -9.21 7.32 -15.31
N HIS A 80 -8.15 6.81 -15.94
CA HIS A 80 -7.89 5.38 -16.06
C HIS A 80 -7.74 4.69 -14.70
N ALA A 81 -6.98 5.29 -13.78
CA ALA A 81 -6.77 4.78 -12.44
C ALA A 81 -8.08 4.79 -11.62
N ILE A 82 -8.86 5.88 -11.70
CA ILE A 82 -10.15 5.98 -10.99
C ILE A 82 -11.13 4.90 -11.49
N ILE A 83 -11.25 4.72 -12.81
CA ILE A 83 -12.14 3.69 -13.37
C ILE A 83 -11.66 2.29 -13.00
N PHE A 84 -10.34 2.04 -13.05
CA PHE A 84 -9.75 0.76 -12.68
C PHE A 84 -10.14 0.37 -11.25
N GLU A 85 -9.90 1.29 -10.32
CA GLU A 85 -10.15 1.08 -8.90
C GLU A 85 -11.65 0.90 -8.63
N LEU A 86 -12.50 1.75 -9.20
CA LEU A 86 -13.95 1.66 -9.01
C LEU A 86 -14.52 0.34 -9.49
N VAL A 87 -14.09 -0.14 -10.66
CA VAL A 87 -14.57 -1.44 -11.17
C VAL A 87 -14.07 -2.58 -10.29
N LEU A 88 -12.83 -2.51 -9.81
CA LEU A 88 -12.29 -3.49 -8.86
C LEU A 88 -13.12 -3.55 -7.59
N VAL A 89 -13.37 -2.40 -6.94
CA VAL A 89 -14.17 -2.29 -5.72
C VAL A 89 -15.59 -2.84 -5.93
N VAL A 90 -16.22 -2.52 -7.07
CA VAL A 90 -17.57 -3.04 -7.40
C VAL A 90 -17.58 -4.57 -7.57
N ILE A 91 -16.47 -5.18 -7.99
CA ILE A 91 -16.36 -6.64 -8.13
C ILE A 91 -15.96 -7.30 -6.81
N THR A 92 -14.99 -6.72 -6.08
CA THR A 92 -14.42 -7.33 -4.87
C THR A 92 -15.35 -7.20 -3.66
N LEU A 93 -16.09 -6.10 -3.51
CA LEU A 93 -16.99 -5.90 -2.35
C LEU A 93 -18.12 -6.95 -2.27
N PRO A 94 -18.87 -7.26 -3.35
CA PRO A 94 -19.89 -8.31 -3.30
C PRO A 94 -19.29 -9.69 -3.00
N ILE A 95 -18.10 -9.99 -3.53
CA ILE A 95 -17.41 -11.26 -3.26
C ILE A 95 -17.00 -11.32 -1.78
N MET A 96 -16.46 -10.23 -1.23
CA MET A 96 -16.11 -10.11 0.19
C MET A 96 -17.32 -10.33 1.08
N ALA A 97 -18.41 -9.61 0.79
CA ALA A 97 -19.65 -9.69 1.54
C ALA A 97 -20.22 -11.11 1.56
N TRP A 98 -20.24 -11.77 0.39
CA TRP A 98 -20.68 -13.15 0.27
C TRP A 98 -19.75 -14.15 0.99
N TRP A 99 -18.43 -14.00 0.84
CA TRP A 99 -17.44 -14.92 1.42
C TRP A 99 -17.44 -14.87 2.95
N LEU A 100 -17.56 -13.68 3.53
CA LEU A 100 -17.51 -13.46 4.96
C LEU A 100 -18.91 -13.46 5.61
N ASN A 101 -19.98 -13.69 4.84
CA ASN A 101 -21.37 -13.63 5.29
C ASN A 101 -21.71 -12.33 6.03
N MET A 102 -21.33 -11.20 5.45
CA MET A 102 -21.58 -9.86 5.99
C MET A 102 -22.37 -9.01 4.99
N THR A 103 -22.96 -7.91 5.45
CA THR A 103 -23.65 -7.00 4.53
C THR A 103 -22.65 -6.25 3.65
N LEU A 104 -23.11 -5.74 2.50
CA LEU A 104 -22.24 -4.95 1.60
C LEU A 104 -21.70 -3.68 2.30
N LEU A 105 -22.49 -3.11 3.22
CA LEU A 105 -22.08 -1.95 4.01
C LEU A 105 -21.00 -2.32 5.02
N ASP A 106 -21.14 -3.45 5.72
CA ASP A 106 -20.11 -3.92 6.67
C ASP A 106 -18.80 -4.23 5.94
N ALA A 107 -18.88 -4.85 4.76
CA ALA A 107 -17.70 -5.12 3.92
C ALA A 107 -17.01 -3.81 3.50
N LEU A 108 -17.78 -2.80 3.09
CA LEU A 108 -17.25 -1.48 2.74
C LEU A 108 -16.63 -0.76 3.95
N ILE A 109 -17.27 -0.83 5.12
CA ILE A 109 -16.75 -0.25 6.36
C ILE A 109 -15.46 -0.94 6.78
N LEU A 110 -15.39 -2.27 6.66
CA LEU A 110 -14.18 -3.03 6.95
C LEU A 110 -13.05 -2.65 6.00
N ASP A 111 -13.32 -2.60 4.69
CA ASP A 111 -12.34 -2.22 3.67
C ASP A 111 -11.79 -0.80 3.90
N LEU A 112 -12.69 0.19 4.08
CA LEU A 112 -12.30 1.57 4.34
C LEU A 112 -11.61 1.73 5.70
N GLY A 113 -12.10 1.04 6.74
CA GLY A 113 -11.52 1.06 8.07
C GLY A 113 -10.09 0.54 8.08
N MET A 114 -9.81 -0.49 7.27
CA MET A 114 -8.47 -1.05 7.10
C MET A 114 -7.54 -0.07 6.38
N VAL A 115 -7.99 0.57 5.30
CA VAL A 115 -7.22 1.61 4.60
C VAL A 115 -6.85 2.75 5.55
N VAL A 116 -7.83 3.25 6.31
CA VAL A 116 -7.63 4.33 7.28
C VAL A 116 -6.69 3.90 8.40
N PHE A 117 -6.88 2.71 8.96
CA PHE A 117 -6.02 2.15 10.00
C PHE A 117 -4.56 2.05 9.54
N PHE A 118 -4.31 1.46 8.37
CA PHE A 118 -2.96 1.35 7.81
C PHE A 118 -2.32 2.70 7.50
N LEU A 119 -3.10 3.69 7.07
CA LEU A 119 -2.61 5.04 6.82
C LEU A 119 -2.07 5.68 8.12
N PHE A 120 -2.83 5.61 9.21
CA PHE A 120 -2.39 6.13 10.50
C PHE A 120 -1.24 5.30 11.10
N TYR A 121 -1.31 3.98 10.99
CA TYR A 121 -0.26 3.08 11.46
C TYR A 121 1.06 3.33 10.72
N ALA A 122 1.04 3.43 9.39
CA ALA A 122 2.23 3.71 8.59
C ALA A 122 2.85 5.05 8.95
N TYR A 123 2.03 6.08 9.10
CA TYR A 123 2.51 7.39 9.54
C TYR A 123 3.16 7.33 10.94
N GLY A 124 2.47 6.72 11.91
CA GLY A 124 2.95 6.61 13.28
C GLY A 124 4.22 5.75 13.41
N TYR A 125 4.29 4.62 12.70
CA TYR A 125 5.46 3.76 12.68
C TYR A 125 6.65 4.48 12.06
N ASN A 126 6.47 5.16 10.93
CA ASN A 126 7.54 5.92 10.30
C ASN A 126 8.07 7.02 11.23
N LEU A 127 7.18 7.77 11.89
CA LEU A 127 7.59 8.80 12.85
C LEU A 127 8.35 8.21 14.05
N ALA A 128 7.85 7.09 14.61
CA ALA A 128 8.50 6.42 15.73
C ALA A 128 9.88 5.86 15.34
N TYR A 129 9.99 5.28 14.15
CA TYR A 129 11.25 4.74 13.65
C TYR A 129 12.29 5.84 13.42
N ASP A 130 11.89 6.96 12.81
CA ASP A 130 12.77 8.10 12.56
C ASP A 130 13.24 8.75 13.88
N LYS A 131 12.43 8.67 14.95
CA LYS A 131 12.81 9.15 16.29
C LYS A 131 13.74 8.18 17.03
N LEU A 132 13.59 6.88 16.84
CA LEU A 132 14.42 5.84 17.45
C LEU A 132 15.77 5.68 16.75
N PHE A 133 15.81 5.91 15.43
CA PHE A 133 17.01 5.90 14.61
C PHE A 133 17.16 7.24 13.89
N PRO A 134 17.50 8.32 14.61
CA PRO A 134 17.75 9.60 13.98
C PRO A 134 18.90 9.43 12.98
N LEU A 135 18.63 9.77 11.73
CA LEU A 135 19.67 9.86 10.71
C LEU A 135 20.69 10.87 11.24
N ALA A 136 21.94 10.44 11.42
CA ALA A 136 23.01 11.33 11.86
C ALA A 136 22.98 12.57 10.96
N PRO A 137 22.87 13.80 11.53
CA PRO A 137 22.87 15.00 10.72
C PRO A 137 24.15 15.01 9.87
N GLU A 138 24.00 15.36 8.61
CA GLU A 138 25.04 15.53 7.59
C GLU A 138 26.05 16.64 7.95
N ASN A 139 26.18 17.00 9.23
CA ASN A 139 27.00 18.12 9.70
C ASN A 139 28.35 17.67 10.29
N SER A 140 28.66 16.38 10.28
CA SER A 140 29.93 15.86 10.80
C SER A 140 31.03 15.68 9.75
N VAL A 141 30.72 15.78 8.45
CA VAL A 141 31.75 15.66 7.37
C VAL A 141 32.30 17.03 6.96
N ALA A 142 31.50 18.10 7.06
CA ALA A 142 31.95 19.45 6.68
C ALA A 142 32.92 20.08 7.70
N THR A 143 32.84 19.71 8.99
CA THR A 143 33.69 20.30 10.04
C THR A 143 35.14 19.81 9.99
N THR A 144 35.39 18.58 9.54
CA THR A 144 36.76 18.05 9.43
C THR A 144 37.49 18.66 8.23
N ALA A 145 36.82 18.82 7.08
CA ALA A 145 37.42 19.41 5.88
C ALA A 145 37.78 20.91 6.06
N ASN A 146 37.00 21.65 6.85
CA ASN A 146 37.23 23.09 7.04
C ASN A 146 38.38 23.41 8.01
N ASN A 147 38.78 22.46 8.86
CA ASN A 147 39.90 22.65 9.79
C ASN A 147 41.26 22.35 9.14
N GLU A 148 41.31 21.46 8.15
CA GLU A 148 42.55 21.15 7.41
C GLU A 148 42.89 22.24 6.37
N CYS A 149 41.89 22.89 5.76
CA CYS A 149 42.09 23.96 4.79
C CYS A 149 42.50 25.31 5.44
N ARG A 150 42.30 25.46 6.75
CA ARG A 150 42.63 26.69 7.50
C ARG A 150 43.98 26.64 8.21
N SER A 151 44.67 25.49 8.19
CA SER A 151 45.99 25.29 8.77
C SER A 151 47.13 25.22 7.74
N GLN A 152 46.88 25.64 6.49
CA GLN A 152 47.90 25.83 5.46
C GLN A 152 48.00 27.29 5.05
#